data_AF-A0A7Y5Q668-F1
#
_entry.id   AF-A0A7Y5Q668-F1
#
_cell.length_a   1.000
_cell.length_b   1.000
_cell.length_c   1.000
_cell.angle_alpha   90.00
_cell.angle_beta   90.00
_cell.angle_gamma   90.00
#
_symmetry.space_group_name_H-M   'P 1'
#
loop_
_entity.id
_entity.type
_entity.pdbx_description
1 polymer ?
#
loop_
_entity_poly.entity_id
_entity_poly.type
_entity_poly.pdbx_seq_one_letter_code
_entity_poly.pdbx_strand_id
1 'polypeptide(L)' 'MVAESWVCKFGGTSVADAEQVEKTMAIVRADPRRRLVVVSAPGKRHRDDTKITDLLFLCHQLAEADVEFEAP' A
#
# COMPACT_ATOMS: atom_id res chain seq x y z
N MET A 1 27.84 17.83 7.56
CA MET A 1 27.42 16.56 8.21
C MET A 1 26.11 16.13 7.59
N VAL A 2 26.01 14.93 7.03
CA VAL A 2 24.72 14.41 6.54
C VAL A 2 23.95 13.92 7.75
N ALA A 3 22.76 14.46 8.00
CA ALA A 3 21.90 13.98 9.08
C ALA A 3 21.53 12.51 8.83
N GLU A 4 21.75 11.65 9.82
CA GLU A 4 21.42 10.23 9.74
C GLU A 4 19.93 10.05 9.38
N SER A 5 19.65 9.23 8.36
CA SER A 5 18.29 8.99 7.86
C SER A 5 18.00 7.50 7.89
N TRP A 6 16.86 7.14 8.47
CA TRP A 6 16.38 5.77 8.62
C TRP A 6 15.33 5.45 7.55
N VAL A 7 15.35 4.19 7.11
CA VAL A 7 14.38 3.62 6.19
C VAL A 7 13.32 2.85 6.99
N CYS A 8 12.06 3.08 6.68
CA CYS A 8 10.93 2.32 7.21
C CYS A 8 10.21 1.62 6.06
N LYS A 9 9.84 0.35 6.26
CA LYS A 9 9.01 -0.38 5.33
C LYS A 9 7.71 -0.79 5.99
N PHE A 10 6.59 -0.49 5.36
CA PHE A 10 5.25 -0.89 5.80
C PHE A 10 4.62 -1.84 4.78
N GLY A 11 4.09 -2.97 5.27
CA GLY A 11 3.39 -3.95 4.42
C GLY A 11 1.98 -3.50 4.06
N GLY A 12 1.31 -4.24 3.17
CA GLY A 12 -0.02 -3.85 2.71
C GLY A 12 -1.07 -3.72 3.83
N THR A 13 -0.99 -4.55 4.88
CA THR A 13 -1.91 -4.46 6.02
C THR A 13 -1.75 -3.16 6.80
N SER A 14 -0.54 -2.60 6.86
CA SER A 14 -0.26 -1.31 7.51
C SER A 14 -0.78 -0.10 6.71
N VAL A 15 -1.27 -0.33 5.49
CA VAL A 15 -1.83 0.69 4.59
C VAL A 15 -3.15 0.22 3.97
N ALA A 16 -3.87 -0.69 4.64
CA ALA A 16 -5.09 -1.31 4.11
C ALA A 16 -6.30 -0.35 4.10
N ASP A 17 -6.36 0.59 5.04
CA ASP A 17 -7.42 1.58 5.19
C ASP A 17 -6.89 2.85 5.86
N ALA A 18 -7.77 3.84 6.02
CA ALA A 18 -7.42 5.13 6.61
C ALA A 18 -6.87 5.00 8.05
N GLU A 19 -7.44 4.13 8.88
CA GLU A 19 -7.01 3.93 10.27
C GLU A 19 -5.59 3.35 10.34
N GLN A 20 -5.27 2.39 9.47
CA GLN A 20 -3.92 1.82 9.39
C GLN A 20 -2.90 2.85 8.88
N VAL A 21 -3.29 3.71 7.93
CA VAL A 21 -2.44 4.81 7.46
C VAL A 21 -2.15 5.80 8.58
N GLU A 22 -3.14 6.17 9.39
CA GLU A 22 -2.93 7.04 10.55
C GLU A 22 -1.94 6.44 11.56
N LYS A 23 -2.06 5.15 11.86
CA LYS A 23 -1.10 4.42 12.73
C LYS A 23 0.30 4.42 12.13
N THR A 24 0.43 4.13 10.84
CA THR A 24 1.71 4.19 10.12
C THR A 24 2.32 5.58 10.19
N MET A 25 1.52 6.64 10.00
CA MET A 25 1.97 8.02 10.11
C MET A 25 2.42 8.40 11.52
N ALA A 26 1.73 7.92 12.56
CA ALA A 26 2.15 8.11 13.94
C ALA A 26 3.52 7.45 14.21
N ILE A 27 3.75 6.24 13.70
CA ILE A 27 5.05 5.56 13.79
C ILE A 27 6.13 6.37 13.07
N VAL A 28 5.89 6.82 11.84
CA VAL A 28 6.87 7.62 11.08
C VAL A 28 7.21 8.92 11.81
N ARG A 29 6.20 9.65 12.30
CA ARG A 29 6.37 10.95 12.98
C ARG A 29 6.99 10.86 14.37
N ALA A 30 6.97 9.68 15.00
CA ALA A 30 7.55 9.50 16.33
C ALA A 30 9.09 9.62 16.36
N ASP A 31 9.77 9.54 15.21
CA ASP A 31 11.23 9.73 15.14
C ASP A 31 11.61 10.52 13.88
N PRO A 32 12.20 11.73 14.02
CA PRO A 32 12.54 12.59 12.88
C PRO A 32 13.60 11.99 11.95
N ARG A 33 14.30 10.92 12.35
CA ARG A 33 15.23 10.20 11.48
C ARG A 33 14.51 9.35 10.44
N ARG A 34 13.25 8.95 10.65
CA ARG A 34 12.45 8.11 9.74
C ARG A 34 11.98 8.91 8.52
N ARG A 35 12.91 9.23 7.63
CA ARG A 35 12.69 10.13 6.49
C ARG A 35 12.41 9.40 5.18
N LEU A 36 12.76 8.12 5.09
CA LEU A 36 12.57 7.29 3.91
C LEU A 36 11.52 6.23 4.22
N VAL A 37 10.37 6.30 3.54
CA VAL A 37 9.24 5.40 3.79
C VAL A 37 8.91 4.63 2.52
N VAL A 38 9.00 3.31 2.58
CA VAL A 38 8.61 2.40 1.50
C VAL A 38 7.33 1.69 1.90
N VAL A 39 6.33 1.76 1.04
CA VAL A 39 5.04 1.09 1.26
C VAL A 39 4.77 0.09 0.15
N SER A 40 4.01 -0.96 0.48
CA SER A 40 3.34 -1.77 -0.53
C SER A 40 2.02 -1.11 -0.97
N ALA A 41 1.32 -1.70 -1.94
CA ALA A 41 -0.08 -1.35 -2.21
C ALA A 41 -0.97 -1.69 -0.99
N PRO A 42 -2.18 -1.08 -0.88
CA PRO A 42 -3.15 -1.44 0.15
C PRO A 42 -3.41 -2.93 0.20
N GLY A 43 -3.23 -3.50 1.39
CA GLY A 43 -3.56 -4.88 1.68
C GLY A 43 -5.06 -5.06 1.88
N LYS A 44 -5.46 -6.32 2.06
CA LYS A 44 -6.83 -6.67 2.42
C LYS A 44 -7.22 -6.06 3.77
N ARG A 45 -8.39 -5.42 3.84
CA ARG A 45 -8.99 -4.87 5.06
C ARG A 45 -9.52 -5.97 5.98
N HIS A 46 -10.07 -7.02 5.38
CA HIS A 46 -10.54 -8.24 6.04
C HIS A 46 -10.26 -9.46 5.15
N ARG A 47 -10.53 -10.68 5.66
CA ARG A 47 -10.19 -11.93 4.95
C ARG A 47 -10.75 -12.00 3.52
N ASP A 48 -11.99 -11.56 3.36
CA ASP A 48 -12.75 -11.66 2.12
C ASP A 48 -12.52 -10.46 1.16
N ASP A 49 -11.70 -9.49 1.56
CA ASP A 49 -11.36 -8.35 0.70
C ASP A 49 -10.43 -8.77 -0.44
N THR A 50 -10.46 -8.05 -1.55
CA THR A 50 -9.61 -8.33 -2.72
C THR A 50 -8.33 -7.51 -2.64
N LYS A 51 -7.18 -8.11 -2.97
CA LYS A 51 -5.92 -7.36 -3.02
C LYS A 51 -5.95 -6.38 -4.20
N ILE A 52 -5.62 -5.12 -3.95
CA ILE A 52 -5.53 -4.10 -5.01
C ILE A 52 -4.58 -4.52 -6.13
N THR A 53 -3.44 -5.13 -5.80
CA THR A 53 -2.48 -5.60 -6.82
C THR A 53 -3.07 -6.69 -7.71
N ASP A 54 -3.90 -7.58 -7.17
CA ASP A 54 -4.58 -8.62 -7.95
C ASP A 54 -5.63 -7.98 -8.89
N LEU A 55 -6.32 -6.93 -8.44
CA LEU A 55 -7.21 -6.15 -9.31
C LEU A 55 -6.45 -5.50 -10.48
N LEU A 56 -5.24 -4.97 -10.23
CA LEU A 56 -4.41 -4.41 -11.31
C LEU A 56 -3.97 -5.48 -12.32
N PHE A 57 -3.64 -6.69 -11.87
CA PHE A 57 -3.37 -7.80 -12.77
C PHE A 57 -4.60 -8.21 -13.57
N LEU A 58 -5.77 -8.28 -12.94
CA LEU A 58 -7.02 -8.54 -13.62
C LEU A 58 -7.29 -7.49 -14.70
N CYS A 59 -7.05 -6.21 -14.38
CA CYS A 59 -7.21 -5.15 -15.35
C CYS A 59 -6.32 -5.34 -16.58
N HIS A 60 -5.06 -5.70 -16.36
CA HIS A 60 -4.12 -5.96 -17.43
C HIS A 60 -4.56 -7.13 -18.31
N GLN A 61 -5.01 -8.22 -17.70
CA GLN A 61 -5.49 -9.41 -18.43
C GLN A 61 -6.72 -9.15 -19.29
N LEU A 62 -7.69 -8.37 -18.78
CA LEU A 62 -8.89 -8.00 -19.54
C LEU A 62 -8.52 -7.12 -20.75
N ALA A 63 -7.61 -6.17 -20.55
CA ALA A 63 -7.11 -5.32 -21.62
C ALA A 63 -6.37 -6.13 -22.70
N GLU A 64 -5.56 -7.12 -22.32
CA GLU A 64 -4.89 -8.02 -23.28
C GLU A 64 -5.87 -8.90 -24.06
N ALA A 65 -7.02 -9.22 -23.47
CA ALA A 65 -8.07 -10.04 -24.07
C ALA A 65 -9.10 -9.23 -24.88
N ASP A 66 -8.95 -7.90 -24.98
CA ASP A 66 -9.92 -6.98 -25.59
C ASP A 66 -11.33 -7.11 -25.01
N VAL A 67 -11.40 -7.34 -23.69
CA VAL A 67 -12.65 -7.45 -22.93
C VAL A 67 -12.93 -6.14 -22.22
N GLU A 68 -14.14 -5.61 -22.39
CA GLU A 68 -14.57 -4.37 -21.73
C GLU A 68 -14.74 -4.55 -20.21
N PHE A 69 -14.51 -3.46 -19.47
CA PHE A 69 -14.69 -3.40 -18.03
C PHE A 69 -16.12 -3.04 -17.68
N GLU A 70 -16.96 -4.04 -17.37
CA GLU A 70 -18.32 -3.76 -16.90
C GLU A 70 -18.41 -3.56 -15.37
N ALA A 71 -17.59 -4.27 -14.57
CA ALA A 71 -17.29 -4.03 -13.15
C ALA A 71 -16.48 -5.20 -12.57
N PRO A 72 -15.76 -5.03 -11.44
CA PRO A 72 -15.54 -6.10 -10.46
C PRO A 72 -16.77 -6.31 -9.55
#